data_AF-A0A1E3YNT1-F1
#
_entry.id   AF-A0A1E3YNT1-F1
#
_cell.length_a   1.000
_cell.length_b   1.000
_cell.length_c   1.000
_cell.angle_alpha   90.00
_cell.angle_beta   90.00
_cell.angle_gamma   90.00
#
_symmetry.space_group_name_H-M   'P 1'
#
loop_
_entity.id
_entity.type
_entity.pdbx_description
1 polymer ?
#
loop_
_entity_poly.entity_id
_entity_poly.type
_entity_poly.pdbx_seq_one_letter_code
_entity_poly.pdbx_strand_id
1 'polypeptide(L)'
;MVLTREANDGRGPADYKVSSGARDHSLVEMKLGSNPSLERNLKNQTGIYERASDATQSVKIIICFSVRDQRRVTEILKRLKLEGDSSIVVVDARIDNKPSGSKA
;
A
#
# COMPACT_ATOMS: atom_id res chain seq x y z
N MET A 1 -17.70 8.56 -5.02
CA MET A 1 -16.61 7.58 -4.83
C MET A 1 -16.68 6.56 -5.96
N VAL A 2 -15.71 6.56 -6.86
CA VAL A 2 -15.58 5.56 -7.92
C VAL A 2 -14.62 4.49 -7.40
N LEU A 3 -15.11 3.26 -7.27
CA LEU A 3 -14.31 2.07 -6.98
C LEU A 3 -14.08 1.34 -8.30
N THR A 4 -12.88 1.45 -8.86
CA THR A 4 -12.51 0.64 -10.02
C THR A 4 -11.86 -0.65 -9.51
N ARG A 5 -12.53 -1.78 -9.76
CA ARG A 5 -11.98 -3.12 -9.57
C ARG A 5 -11.43 -3.59 -10.92
N GLU A 6 -10.13 -3.73 -11.05
CA GLU A 6 -9.54 -4.50 -12.16
C GLU A 6 -9.82 -5.98 -11.85
N ALA A 7 -10.70 -6.61 -12.63
CA ALA A 7 -11.03 -8.02 -12.46
C ALA A 7 -9.83 -8.88 -12.89
N ASN A 8 -9.14 -9.48 -11.93
CA ASN A 8 -8.21 -10.59 -12.17
C ASN A 8 -8.82 -11.86 -11.57
N ASP A 9 -9.45 -12.65 -12.45
CA ASP A 9 -10.11 -13.92 -12.17
C ASP A 9 -9.12 -15.06 -11.90
N GLY A 10 -8.42 -15.00 -10.76
CA GLY A 10 -7.77 -16.18 -10.19
C GLY A 10 -6.42 -15.90 -9.53
N ARG A 11 -6.37 -16.00 -8.20
CA ARG A 11 -5.14 -16.04 -7.38
C ARG A 11 -4.24 -14.78 -7.47
N GLY A 12 -4.68 -13.68 -6.88
CA GLY A 12 -3.81 -12.54 -6.60
C GLY A 12 -4.52 -11.43 -5.82
N PRO A 13 -3.78 -10.60 -5.08
CA PRO A 13 -4.34 -9.49 -4.30
C PRO A 13 -5.00 -8.48 -5.23
N ALA A 14 -6.27 -8.17 -5.00
CA ALA A 14 -6.98 -7.19 -5.79
C ALA A 14 -6.35 -5.79 -5.60
N ASP A 15 -5.86 -5.19 -6.68
CA ASP A 15 -5.48 -3.78 -6.74
C ASP A 15 -6.78 -2.95 -6.84
N TYR A 16 -7.20 -2.30 -5.75
CA TYR A 16 -8.37 -1.41 -5.76
C TYR A 16 -7.92 0.04 -5.94
N LYS A 17 -8.51 0.75 -6.91
CA LYS A 17 -8.40 2.20 -7.06
C LYS A 17 -9.69 2.86 -6.58
N VAL A 18 -9.59 3.70 -5.55
CA VAL A 18 -10.71 4.49 -5.02
C VAL A 18 -10.45 5.96 -5.30
N SER A 19 -11.41 6.68 -5.87
CA SER A 19 -11.37 8.15 -6.03
C SER A 19 -12.69 8.79 -5.64
N SER A 20 -12.69 9.99 -5.05
CA SER A 20 -13.92 10.68 -4.60
C SER A 20 -14.01 12.14 -5.07
N GLY A 21 -14.45 12.36 -6.32
CA GLY A 21 -15.07 13.62 -6.75
C GLY A 21 -14.14 14.83 -7.01
N ALA A 22 -14.66 15.80 -7.78
CA ALA A 22 -13.94 16.77 -8.62
C ALA A 22 -13.20 17.95 -7.95
N ARG A 23 -12.88 17.89 -6.65
CA ARG A 23 -12.08 18.93 -5.96
C ARG A 23 -10.92 18.40 -5.11
N ASP A 24 -11.00 17.17 -4.62
CA ASP A 24 -9.97 16.52 -3.80
C ASP A 24 -9.76 15.07 -4.26
N HIS A 25 -8.96 14.88 -5.30
CA HIS A 25 -8.65 13.54 -5.80
C HIS A 25 -7.69 12.82 -4.84
N SER A 26 -8.21 12.12 -3.84
CA SER A 26 -7.38 11.19 -3.06
C SER A 26 -7.25 9.86 -3.80
N LEU A 27 -6.03 9.46 -4.17
CA LEU A 27 -5.75 8.19 -4.84
C LEU A 27 -5.32 7.15 -3.80
N VAL A 28 -6.13 6.11 -3.59
CA VAL A 28 -5.72 4.96 -2.77
C VAL A 28 -5.20 3.84 -3.68
N GLU A 29 -3.98 3.36 -3.40
CA GLU A 29 -3.35 2.25 -4.12
C GLU A 29 -3.02 1.13 -3.12
N MET A 30 -3.51 -0.08 -3.38
CA MET A 30 -3.19 -1.25 -2.56
C MET A 30 -2.00 -2.02 -3.13
N LYS A 31 -1.18 -2.63 -2.28
CA LYS A 31 -0.05 -3.50 -2.64
C LYS A 31 0.09 -4.63 -1.63
N LEU A 32 0.66 -5.76 -2.06
CA LEU A 32 1.14 -6.78 -1.14
C LEU A 32 2.58 -6.52 -0.70
N GLY A 33 2.86 -6.79 0.57
CA GLY A 33 4.23 -6.85 1.09
C GLY A 33 5.08 -7.93 0.43
N SER A 34 4.46 -8.99 -0.08
CA SER A 34 5.13 -10.07 -0.80
C SER A 34 5.48 -9.72 -2.26
N ASN A 35 4.99 -8.59 -2.80
CA ASN A 35 5.21 -8.21 -4.19
C ASN A 35 6.73 -8.02 -4.44
N PRO A 36 7.35 -8.81 -5.34
CA PRO A 36 8.78 -8.72 -5.65
C PRO A 36 9.21 -7.31 -6.14
N SER A 37 8.30 -6.61 -6.81
CA SER A 37 8.55 -5.28 -7.39
C SER A 37 8.28 -4.12 -6.41
N LEU A 38 7.87 -4.39 -5.17
CA LEU A 38 7.45 -3.36 -4.21
C LEU A 38 8.51 -2.27 -4.00
N GLU A 39 9.77 -2.68 -3.76
CA GLU A 39 10.88 -1.76 -3.50
C GLU A 39 11.15 -0.85 -4.71
N ARG A 40 11.16 -1.41 -5.92
CA ARG A 40 11.33 -0.64 -7.16
C ARG A 40 10.19 0.35 -7.35
N ASN A 41 8.95 -0.05 -7.10
CA ASN A 41 7.77 0.79 -7.26
C ASN A 41 7.78 1.96 -6.27
N LEU A 42 8.10 1.71 -5.00
CA LEU A 42 8.23 2.75 -3.98
C LEU A 42 9.37 3.73 -4.32
N LYS A 43 10.54 3.22 -4.69
CA LYS A 43 11.71 4.04 -5.06
C LYS A 43 11.43 4.98 -6.23
N ASN A 44 10.76 4.48 -7.27
CA ASN A 44 10.44 5.28 -8.44
C ASN A 44 9.48 6.44 -8.13
N GLN A 45 8.61 6.25 -7.12
CA GLN A 45 7.65 7.28 -6.71
C GLN A 45 8.29 8.35 -5.82
N THR A 46 9.26 7.99 -4.97
CA THR A 46 9.99 8.97 -4.14
C THR A 46 10.64 10.07 -4.99
N GLY A 47 11.22 9.70 -6.14
CA GLY A 47 11.85 10.66 -7.06
C GLY A 47 10.88 11.52 -7.88
N ILE A 48 9.58 11.21 -7.86
CA ILE A 48 8.52 12.00 -8.54
C ILE A 48 7.97 13.07 -7.59
N TYR A 49 7.82 12.75 -6.29
CA TYR A 49 7.35 13.70 -5.27
C TYR A 49 8.28 14.91 -5.10
N GLU A 50 9.59 14.72 -5.20
CA GLU A 50 10.56 15.84 -5.17
C GLU A 50 10.37 16.84 -6.33
N ARG A 51 9.71 16.44 -7.43
CA ARG A 51 9.53 17.28 -8.64
C ARG A 51 8.12 17.82 -8.82
N ALA A 52 7.14 17.31 -8.09
CA ALA A 52 5.73 17.63 -8.27
C ALA A 52 5.15 18.18 -6.97
N SER A 53 5.52 19.42 -6.61
CA SER A 53 5.02 20.10 -5.40
C SER A 53 3.56 20.56 -5.47
N ASP A 54 2.76 20.02 -6.41
CA ASP A 54 1.34 20.36 -6.61
C ASP A 54 0.42 19.11 -6.56
N ALA A 55 0.94 17.95 -6.15
CA ALA A 55 0.27 16.68 -6.39
C ALA A 55 -0.82 16.32 -5.35
N THR A 56 -2.06 16.17 -5.86
CA THR A 56 -3.02 15.10 -5.59
C THR A 56 -2.62 14.13 -4.46
N GLN A 57 -3.28 14.20 -3.30
CA GLN A 57 -2.97 13.33 -2.16
C GLN A 57 -3.13 11.85 -2.56
N SER A 58 -2.07 11.04 -2.41
CA SER A 58 -2.13 9.60 -2.68
C SER A 58 -1.71 8.82 -1.44
N VAL A 59 -2.41 7.73 -1.14
CA VAL A 59 -2.15 6.85 0.00
C VAL A 59 -1.91 5.44 -0.51
N LYS A 60 -0.80 4.82 -0.09
CA LYS A 60 -0.45 3.43 -0.37
C LYS A 60 -0.76 2.57 0.82
N ILE A 61 -1.52 1.51 0.58
CA ILE A 61 -1.82 0.50 1.58
C ILE A 61 -1.02 -0.75 1.24
N ILE A 62 -0.08 -1.13 2.10
CA ILE A 62 0.76 -2.32 1.93
C ILE A 62 0.29 -3.39 2.90
N ILE A 63 -0.31 -4.46 2.38
CA ILE A 63 -0.90 -5.54 3.19
C ILE A 63 0.14 -6.65 3.38
N CYS A 64 0.38 -7.03 4.65
CA CYS A 64 1.32 -8.09 5.02
C CYS A 64 0.56 -9.29 5.60
N PHE A 65 0.66 -10.46 4.94
CA PHE A 65 -0.03 -11.68 5.37
C PHE A 65 0.86 -12.63 6.18
N SER A 66 2.17 -12.39 6.20
CA SER A 66 3.13 -13.19 6.96
C SER A 66 4.14 -12.31 7.71
N VAL A 67 4.82 -12.90 8.70
CA VAL A 67 5.96 -12.25 9.39
C VAL A 67 7.09 -11.91 8.41
N ARG A 68 7.24 -12.71 7.35
CA ARG A 68 8.23 -12.47 6.28
C ARG A 68 7.88 -11.20 5.50
N ASP A 69 6.61 -10.99 5.17
CA ASP A 69 6.17 -9.79 4.48
C ASP A 69 6.42 -8.55 5.35
N GLN A 70 6.08 -8.61 6.64
CA GLN A 70 6.32 -7.50 7.56
C GLN A 70 7.79 -7.12 7.63
N ARG A 71 8.68 -8.09 7.88
CA ARG A 71 10.13 -7.84 7.93
C ARG A 71 10.63 -7.24 6.63
N ARG A 72 10.24 -7.82 5.49
CA ARG A 72 10.59 -7.32 4.16
C ARG A 72 10.13 -5.88 3.95
N VAL A 73 8.87 -5.56 4.25
CA VAL A 73 8.31 -4.22 4.08
C VAL A 73 9.03 -3.21 4.99
N THR A 74 9.24 -3.54 6.26
CA THR A 74 9.99 -2.68 7.19
C THR A 74 11.41 -2.40 6.68
N GLU A 75 12.13 -3.41 6.19
CA GLU A 75 13.47 -3.21 5.62
C GLU A 75 13.46 -2.35 4.35
N ILE A 76 12.48 -2.52 3.47
CA ILE A 76 12.33 -1.69 2.26
C ILE A 76 12.09 -0.23 2.65
N LEU A 77 11.16 0.03 3.58
CA LEU A 77 10.86 1.39 4.03
C LEU A 77 12.09 2.06 4.68
N LYS A 78 12.84 1.31 5.50
CA LYS A 78 14.14 1.74 6.06
C LYS A 78 15.13 2.12 4.97
N ARG A 79 15.37 1.22 4.01
CA ARG A 79 16.34 1.43 2.92
C ARG A 79 15.99 2.64 2.05
N LEU A 80 14.70 2.88 1.84
CA LEU A 80 14.20 4.01 1.06
C LEU A 80 13.98 5.28 1.89
N LYS A 81 14.23 5.26 3.20
CA LYS A 81 13.97 6.37 4.15
C LYS A 81 12.51 6.85 4.13
N LEU A 82 11.58 5.90 3.98
CA LEU A 82 10.12 6.13 3.98
C LEU A 82 9.47 5.73 5.32
N GLU A 83 10.27 5.53 6.36
CA GLU A 83 9.74 5.27 7.70
C GLU A 83 8.96 6.49 8.21
N GLY A 84 7.72 6.28 8.63
CA GLY A 84 6.86 7.37 9.13
C GLY A 84 6.21 8.22 8.03
N ASP A 85 6.39 7.87 6.75
CA ASP A 85 5.70 8.54 5.65
C ASP A 85 4.17 8.37 5.79
N SER A 86 3.45 9.47 6.01
CA SER A 86 1.99 9.47 6.21
C SER A 86 1.20 9.04 4.98
N SER A 87 1.83 9.04 3.80
CA SER A 87 1.23 8.51 2.57
C SER A 87 1.31 6.99 2.48
N ILE A 88 1.99 6.30 3.40
CA ILE A 88 2.14 4.84 3.40
C ILE A 88 1.55 4.24 4.67
N VAL A 89 0.57 3.37 4.49
CA VAL A 89 -0.07 2.59 5.55
C VAL A 89 0.31 1.12 5.39
N VAL A 90 0.99 0.56 6.38
CA VAL A 90 1.30 -0.88 6.41
C VAL A 90 0.24 -1.58 7.26
N VAL A 91 -0.51 -2.51 6.65
CA VAL A 91 -1.56 -3.28 7.32
C VAL A 91 -1.03 -4.65 7.70
N ASP A 92 -1.05 -4.95 9.00
CA ASP A 92 -0.84 -6.30 9.50
C ASP A 92 -2.11 -7.14 9.29
N ALA A 93 -2.14 -7.93 8.22
CA ALA A 93 -3.21 -8.89 7.92
C ALA A 93 -2.81 -10.34 8.25
N ARG A 94 -1.80 -10.53 9.11
CA ARG A 94 -1.41 -11.89 9.54
C ARG A 94 -2.51 -12.51 10.39
N ILE A 95 -2.72 -13.80 10.18
CA ILE A 95 -3.67 -14.63 10.95
C ILE A 95 -3.02 -15.22 12.21
N ASP A 96 -1.70 -15.33 12.23
CA ASP A 96 -0.93 -16.01 13.28
C ASP A 96 -0.74 -15.19 14.55
N ASN A 97 -1.11 -13.90 14.54
CA ASN A 97 -0.81 -12.96 15.63
C ASN A 97 -2.03 -12.16 16.12
N LYS A 98 -3.24 -12.52 15.69
CA LYS A 98 -4.49 -11.90 16.13
C LYS A 98 -5.45 -12.97 16.62
N PRO A 99 -6.21 -12.71 17.71
CA PRO A 99 -7.29 -13.59 18.11
C PRO A 99 -8.37 -13.64 17.02
N SER A 100 -9.12 -14.73 16.97
CA SER A 100 -10.29 -14.83 16.09
C SER A 100 -11.24 -13.64 16.33
N GLY A 101 -11.71 -13.01 15.25
CA GLY A 101 -12.65 -11.88 15.33
C GLY A 101 -13.98 -12.21 16.02
N SER A 102 -14.28 -13.50 16.22
CA SER A 102 -15.40 -13.98 17.03
C SER A 102 -15.15 -14.00 18.55
N LYS A 103 -13.98 -13.58 19.02
CA LYS A 103 -13.59 -13.50 20.44
C LYS A 103 -13.09 -12.10 20.85
N ALA A 104 -13.33 -11.09 20.02
CA ALA A 104 -12.98 -9.70 20.28
C ALA A 104 -14.15 -8.94 20.90
#